data_AF-J3C5G9-F1
#
_entry.id   AF-J3C5G9-F1
#
_cell.length_a   1.000
_cell.length_b   1.000
_cell.length_c   1.000
_cell.angle_alpha   90.00
_cell.angle_beta   90.00
_cell.angle_gamma   90.00
#
_symmetry.space_group_name_H-M   'P 1'
#
loop_
_entity.id
_entity.type
_entity.pdbx_description
1 polymer ?
#
loop_
_entity_poly.entity_id
_entity_poly.type
_entity_poly.pdbx_seq_one_letter_code
_entity_poly.pdbx_strand_id
1 'polypeptide(L)'
;MDLKDFIASSLQQIVEGVKLAQQAEGGDNVNATLVSTDLGGNLINSGAYGLFTRVDFDVAVSAETSGKGGANLKVFGVGFEGGGEHKSGAANRLAFSVPVRLPDGDTERTNEIARKRRESTEALRAATTTRRGVV
;
A
#
# COMPACT_ATOMS: atom_id res chain seq x y z
N MET A 1 13.79 2.35 -19.37
CA MET A 1 12.94 1.45 -18.59
C MET A 1 11.53 1.54 -19.14
N ASP A 2 10.88 0.39 -19.36
CA ASP A 2 9.49 0.36 -19.79
C ASP A 2 8.56 0.67 -18.62
N LEU A 3 7.37 1.20 -18.90
CA LEU A 3 6.39 1.57 -17.87
C LEU A 3 6.08 0.42 -16.90
N LYS A 4 5.95 -0.82 -17.40
CA LYS A 4 5.67 -2.00 -16.59
C LYS A 4 6.78 -2.29 -15.57
N ASP A 5 8.03 -2.16 -15.98
CA ASP A 5 9.18 -2.49 -15.15
C ASP A 5 9.34 -1.41 -14.09
N PHE A 6 9.11 -0.15 -14.45
CA PHE A 6 9.08 0.98 -13.51
C PHE A 6 8.07 0.76 -12.40
N ILE A 7 6.80 0.49 -12.76
CA ILE A 7 5.74 0.27 -11.76
C ILE A 7 6.08 -0.91 -10.85
N ALA A 8 6.51 -2.04 -11.43
CA ALA A 8 6.86 -3.23 -10.66
C ALA A 8 8.02 -2.98 -9.68
N SER A 9 9.12 -2.38 -10.15
CA SER A 9 10.27 -2.07 -9.30
C SER A 9 9.95 -1.05 -8.22
N SER A 10 9.19 0.01 -8.53
CA SER A 10 8.79 1.00 -7.52
C SER A 10 7.94 0.39 -6.41
N LEU A 11 6.94 -0.42 -6.78
CA LEU A 11 6.09 -1.09 -5.79
C LEU A 11 6.87 -2.09 -4.93
N GLN A 12 7.80 -2.84 -5.54
CA GLN A 12 8.68 -3.76 -4.82
C GLN A 12 9.57 -3.01 -3.81
N GLN A 13 10.21 -1.92 -4.24
CA GLN A 13 11.06 -1.10 -3.38
C GLN A 13 10.30 -0.49 -2.20
N ILE A 14 9.06 -0.03 -2.42
CA ILE A 14 8.19 0.47 -1.33
C ILE A 14 7.94 -0.65 -0.30
N VAL A 15 7.54 -1.84 -0.77
CA VAL A 15 7.24 -2.97 0.12
C VAL A 15 8.49 -3.43 0.87
N GLU A 16 9.64 -3.54 0.20
CA GLU A 16 10.92 -3.91 0.81
C GLU A 16 11.40 -2.87 1.82
N GLY A 17 11.27 -1.58 1.50
CA GLY A 17 11.60 -0.49 2.41
C GLY A 17 10.77 -0.53 3.69
N VAL A 18 9.48 -0.84 3.59
CA VAL A 18 8.61 -1.03 4.76
C VAL A 18 9.07 -2.22 5.60
N LYS A 19 9.38 -3.37 4.98
CA LYS A 19 9.90 -4.54 5.71
C LYS A 19 11.21 -4.23 6.44
N LEU A 20 12.10 -3.48 5.80
CA LEU A 20 13.37 -3.10 6.40
C LEU A 20 13.16 -2.15 7.58
N ALA A 21 12.25 -1.18 7.46
CA ALA A 21 11.90 -0.28 8.56
C ALA A 21 11.28 -1.03 9.75
N GLN A 22 10.52 -2.10 9.50
CA GLN A 22 9.96 -2.95 10.54
C GLN A 22 10.99 -3.76 11.33
N GLN A 23 12.19 -3.96 10.79
CA GLN A 23 13.27 -4.67 11.48
C GLN A 23 14.09 -3.77 12.42
N ALA A 24 13.90 -2.45 12.35
CA ALA A 24 14.58 -1.49 13.22
C ALA A 24 13.94 -1.45 14.61
N GLU A 25 14.65 -0.85 15.59
CA GLU A 25 14.08 -0.58 16.91
C GLU A 25 12.80 0.26 16.80
N GLY A 26 11.71 -0.21 17.39
CA GLY A 26 10.39 0.42 17.27
C GLY A 26 9.68 0.17 15.93
N GLY A 27 10.26 -0.67 15.06
CA GLY A 27 9.76 -1.04 13.75
C GLY A 27 8.36 -1.67 13.77
N ASP A 28 7.96 -2.27 14.89
CA ASP A 28 6.61 -2.80 15.13
C ASP A 28 5.54 -1.72 14.87
N ASN A 29 5.86 -0.44 15.12
CA ASN A 29 4.94 0.68 14.90
C ASN A 29 4.81 1.09 13.42
N VAL A 30 5.61 0.52 12.51
CA VAL A 30 5.55 0.79 11.07
C VAL A 30 4.45 -0.05 10.43
N ASN A 31 3.44 0.62 9.85
CA ASN A 31 2.22 -0.03 9.34
C ASN A 31 1.57 -0.96 10.40
N ALA A 32 1.55 -0.50 11.65
CA ALA A 32 0.82 -1.17 12.72
C ALA A 32 -0.70 -1.15 12.44
N THR A 33 -1.40 -2.17 12.92
CA THR A 33 -2.85 -2.29 12.74
C THR A 33 -3.57 -1.06 13.28
N LEU A 34 -4.28 -0.36 12.38
CA LEU A 34 -5.17 0.72 12.78
C LEU A 34 -6.46 0.15 13.38
N VAL A 35 -6.84 0.67 14.55
CA VAL A 35 -8.10 0.35 15.22
C VAL A 35 -9.16 1.45 15.01
N SER A 36 -8.84 2.45 14.20
CA SER A 36 -9.71 3.60 13.90
C SER A 36 -10.67 3.31 12.74
N THR A 37 -11.91 3.82 12.87
CA THR A 37 -12.91 3.85 11.80
C THR A 37 -12.78 5.07 10.90
N ASP A 38 -12.03 6.09 11.30
CA ASP A 38 -11.75 7.26 10.48
C ASP A 38 -10.50 6.98 9.64
N LEU A 39 -10.74 6.66 8.38
CA LEU A 39 -9.71 6.43 7.37
C LEU A 39 -9.69 7.65 6.46
N GLY A 40 -8.92 8.66 6.87
CA GLY A 40 -8.62 9.83 6.07
C GLY A 40 -7.42 9.61 5.15
N GLY A 41 -7.31 10.44 4.11
CA GLY A 41 -6.12 10.53 3.26
C GLY A 41 -5.93 9.33 2.33
N ASN A 42 -4.75 8.71 2.39
CA ASN A 42 -4.31 7.67 1.45
C ASN A 42 -4.68 6.25 1.88
N LEU A 43 -5.57 6.06 2.87
CA LEU A 43 -5.96 4.73 3.35
C LEU A 43 -7.29 4.30 2.74
N ILE A 44 -7.37 3.05 2.30
CA ILE A 44 -8.55 2.43 1.71
C ILE A 44 -8.90 1.19 2.53
N ASN A 45 -10.16 1.09 3.00
CA ASN A 45 -10.68 -0.12 3.64
C ASN A 45 -11.25 -1.07 2.59
N SER A 46 -10.71 -2.28 2.49
CA SER A 46 -11.21 -3.33 1.60
C SER A 46 -11.98 -4.42 2.36
N GLY A 47 -12.51 -4.09 3.54
CA GLY A 47 -13.25 -5.01 4.40
C GLY A 47 -12.39 -6.20 4.81
N ALA A 48 -12.72 -7.38 4.30
CA ALA A 48 -12.06 -8.64 4.64
C ALA A 48 -10.58 -8.69 4.23
N TYR A 49 -10.16 -7.91 3.23
CA TYR A 49 -8.77 -7.84 2.79
C TYR A 49 -7.93 -6.81 3.57
N GLY A 50 -8.54 -6.14 4.55
CA GLY A 50 -7.91 -5.16 5.44
C GLY A 50 -7.66 -3.79 4.80
N LEU A 51 -6.68 -3.06 5.34
CA LEU A 51 -6.32 -1.71 4.91
C LEU A 51 -5.27 -1.73 3.79
N PHE A 52 -5.45 -0.84 2.83
CA PHE A 52 -4.56 -0.61 1.70
C PHE A 52 -4.11 0.85 1.72
N THR A 53 -2.88 1.10 1.31
CA THR A 53 -2.35 2.43 1.05
C THR A 53 -2.49 2.74 -0.44
N ARG A 54 -3.04 3.91 -0.77
CA ARG A 54 -3.09 4.43 -2.14
C ARG A 54 -1.70 4.97 -2.53
N VAL A 55 -1.09 4.36 -3.54
CA VAL A 55 0.13 4.87 -4.16
C VAL A 55 -0.26 5.59 -5.45
N ASP A 56 -0.05 6.90 -5.46
CA ASP A 56 -0.34 7.75 -6.61
C ASP A 56 0.88 7.84 -7.53
N PHE A 57 0.71 7.41 -8.78
CA PHE A 57 1.70 7.51 -9.83
C PHE A 57 1.37 8.68 -10.74
N ASP A 58 2.40 9.45 -11.07
CA ASP A 58 2.31 10.56 -12.00
C ASP A 58 3.55 10.54 -12.89
N VAL A 59 3.41 9.92 -14.06
CA VAL A 59 4.53 9.42 -14.87
C VAL A 59 4.55 10.07 -16.24
N ALA A 60 5.68 10.67 -16.61
CA ALA A 60 5.93 11.12 -17.97
C ALA A 60 6.40 9.94 -18.83
N VAL A 61 5.73 9.71 -19.97
CA VAL A 61 6.04 8.64 -20.91
C VAL A 61 6.23 9.18 -22.33
N SER A 62 7.17 8.61 -23.07
CA SER A 62 7.29 8.76 -24.53
C SER A 62 6.92 7.46 -25.24
N ALA A 63 6.31 7.60 -26.41
CA ALA A 63 6.16 6.49 -27.33
C ALA A 63 7.41 6.39 -28.20
N GLU A 64 8.11 5.26 -28.14
CA GLU A 64 9.13 4.93 -29.14
C GLU A 64 8.54 3.90 -30.12
N THR A 65 8.39 4.28 -31.38
CA THR A 65 8.10 3.35 -32.47
C THR A 65 9.41 2.75 -32.97
N SER A 66 9.82 1.59 -32.42
CA SER A 66 10.84 0.77 -33.07
C SER A 66 10.23 0.12 -34.31
N GLY A 67 10.80 0.39 -35.49
CA GLY A 67 10.22 0.13 -36.82
C GLY A 67 9.88 -1.32 -37.20
N LYS A 68 9.85 -2.28 -36.27
CA LYS A 68 9.36 -3.66 -36.47
C LYS A 68 8.72 -4.18 -35.18
N GLY A 69 7.41 -3.96 -35.01
CA GLY A 69 6.58 -4.65 -34.02
C GLY A 69 6.54 -3.99 -32.63
N GLY A 70 5.44 -3.31 -32.33
CA GLY A 70 5.06 -2.86 -30.99
C GLY A 70 5.44 -1.40 -30.69
N ALA A 71 4.44 -0.60 -30.30
CA ALA A 71 4.69 0.69 -29.65
C ALA A 71 5.05 0.42 -28.18
N ASN A 72 6.27 0.75 -27.77
CA ASN A 72 6.72 0.60 -26.38
C ASN A 72 6.75 1.97 -25.70
N LEU A 73 6.20 2.06 -24.49
CA LEU A 73 6.19 3.28 -23.68
C LEU A 73 7.42 3.30 -22.75
N LYS A 74 8.24 4.35 -22.88
CA LYS A 74 9.39 4.57 -22.00
C LYS A 74 9.11 5.68 -20.98
N VAL A 75 9.55 5.46 -19.75
CA VAL A 75 9.41 6.41 -18.64
C VAL A 75 10.61 7.35 -18.59
N PHE A 76 10.36 8.65 -18.38
CA PHE A 76 11.40 9.63 -18.09
C PHE A 76 11.68 9.68 -16.58
N GLY A 77 12.94 9.44 -16.18
CA GLY A 77 13.38 9.51 -14.79
C GLY A 77 13.83 10.92 -14.39
N VAL A 78 13.57 11.31 -13.13
CA VAL A 78 14.15 12.51 -12.50
C VAL A 78 15.57 12.14 -12.06
N GLY A 79 16.56 12.40 -12.93
CA GLY A 79 17.96 12.08 -12.67
C GLY A 79 18.88 12.14 -13.89
N PHE A 80 18.45 12.75 -14.99
CA PHE A 80 19.28 12.89 -16.18
C PHE A 80 20.18 14.14 -16.05
N GLU A 81 21.22 14.03 -15.23
CA GLU A 81 22.41 14.89 -15.32
C GLU A 81 23.19 14.44 -16.57
N GLY A 82 22.78 14.92 -17.74
CA GLY A 82 23.42 14.54 -18.99
C GLY A 82 22.88 15.36 -20.13
N GLY A 83 23.62 16.38 -20.55
CA GLY A 83 23.33 17.25 -21.68
C GLY A 83 23.26 16.50 -23.02
N GLY A 84 22.16 15.77 -23.23
CA GLY A 84 21.83 15.11 -24.48
C GLY A 84 20.57 15.73 -25.06
N GLU A 85 20.76 16.44 -26.18
CA GLU A 85 19.78 16.90 -27.17
C GLU A 85 18.31 16.63 -26.85
N HIS A 86 17.55 17.71 -26.62
CA HIS A 86 16.10 17.70 -26.52
C HIS A 86 15.46 17.17 -27.81
N LYS A 87 15.32 15.83 -27.92
CA LYS A 87 14.32 15.25 -28.80
C LYS A 87 12.97 15.50 -28.14
N SER A 88 12.30 16.55 -28.61
CA SER A 88 10.90 16.89 -28.35
C SER A 88 9.99 15.75 -28.85
N GLY A 89 10.07 14.59 -28.21
CA GLY A 89 9.03 13.57 -28.30
C GLY A 89 7.92 14.00 -27.36
N ALA A 90 6.68 14.07 -27.85
CA ALA A 90 5.52 14.43 -27.05
C ALA A 90 5.48 13.55 -25.79
N ALA A 91 5.91 14.12 -24.65
CA ALA A 91 5.86 13.45 -23.37
C ALA A 91 4.41 13.48 -22.91
N ASN A 92 3.74 12.34 -23.02
CA ASN A 92 2.40 12.16 -22.47
C ASN A 92 2.54 11.89 -20.97
N ARG A 93 1.60 12.38 -20.16
CA ARG A 93 1.61 12.19 -18.71
C ARG A 93 0.49 11.22 -18.33
N LEU A 94 0.81 10.19 -17.56
CA LEU A 94 -0.13 9.20 -17.05
C LEU A 94 -0.24 9.38 -15.54
N ALA A 95 -1.45 9.69 -15.07
CA ALA A 95 -1.77 9.78 -13.64
C ALA A 95 -2.75 8.67 -13.27
N PHE A 96 -2.39 7.84 -12.30
CA PHE A 96 -3.23 6.75 -11.81
C PHE A 96 -2.82 6.35 -10.39
N SER A 97 -3.68 5.59 -9.71
CA SER A 97 -3.42 5.13 -8.35
C SER A 97 -3.47 3.61 -8.27
N VAL A 98 -2.60 3.03 -7.43
CA VAL A 98 -2.59 1.61 -7.13
C VAL A 98 -2.85 1.41 -5.63
N PRO A 99 -3.89 0.67 -5.23
CA PRO A 99 -4.06 0.26 -3.84
C PRO A 99 -3.06 -0.85 -3.50
N VAL A 100 -2.21 -0.62 -2.49
CA VAL A 100 -1.14 -1.53 -2.09
C VAL A 100 -1.34 -1.95 -0.63
N ARG A 101 -1.37 -3.25 -0.36
CA ARG A 101 -1.33 -3.78 1.01
C ARG A 101 0.12 -3.86 1.46
N LEU A 102 0.46 -3.07 2.48
CA LEU A 102 1.79 -3.09 3.07
C LEU A 102 1.91 -4.22 4.11
N PRO A 103 3.13 -4.73 4.38
CA PRO A 103 3.37 -5.72 5.44
C PRO A 103 2.95 -5.19 6.81
N ASP A 104 2.33 -6.02 7.65
CA ASP A 104 1.86 -5.63 8.98
C ASP A 104 3.03 -5.59 9.99
N GLY A 105 3.15 -4.50 10.77
CA GLY A 105 4.25 -4.34 11.75
C GLY A 105 3.96 -4.94 13.13
N ASP A 106 2.88 -4.51 13.78
CA ASP A 106 2.56 -4.88 15.17
C ASP A 106 1.59 -6.07 15.26
N THR A 107 2.02 -7.24 14.80
CA THR A 107 1.16 -8.43 14.77
C THR A 107 0.84 -8.97 16.17
N GLU A 108 1.77 -8.86 17.12
CA GLU A 108 1.60 -9.35 18.50
C GLU A 108 0.55 -8.55 19.27
N ARG A 109 0.62 -7.22 19.26
CA ARG A 109 -0.37 -6.36 19.92
C ARG A 109 -1.74 -6.50 19.27
N THR A 110 -1.77 -6.67 17.95
CA THR A 110 -3.01 -6.95 17.21
C THR A 110 -3.68 -8.22 17.74
N ASN A 111 -2.92 -9.30 17.91
CA ASN A 111 -3.42 -10.56 18.47
C ASN A 111 -3.87 -10.39 19.93
N GLU A 112 -3.14 -9.63 20.73
CA GLU A 112 -3.50 -9.36 22.12
C GLU A 112 -4.84 -8.60 22.23
N ILE A 113 -5.02 -7.55 21.44
CA ILE A 113 -6.26 -6.76 21.38
C ILE A 113 -7.43 -7.63 20.90
N ALA A 114 -7.21 -8.45 19.86
CA ALA A 114 -8.22 -9.35 19.33
C ALA A 114 -8.68 -10.37 20.39
N ARG A 115 -7.73 -10.95 21.14
CA ARG A 115 -8.03 -11.86 22.26
C ARG A 115 -8.86 -11.18 23.34
N LYS A 116 -8.43 -10.00 23.84
CA LYS A 116 -9.16 -9.25 24.86
C LYS A 116 -10.58 -8.89 24.44
N ARG A 117 -10.78 -8.56 23.15
CA ARG A 117 -12.12 -8.29 22.59
C ARG A 117 -13.01 -9.52 22.53
N ARG A 118 -12.47 -10.70 22.21
CA ARG A 118 -13.23 -11.96 22.20
C ARG A 118 -13.68 -12.31 23.62
N GLU A 119 -12.75 -12.27 24.56
CA GLU A 119 -13.02 -12.54 25.98
C GLU A 119 -14.09 -11.59 26.55
N SER A 120 -14.01 -10.29 26.25
CA SER A 120 -15.00 -9.32 26.72
C SER A 120 -16.39 -9.54 26.09
N THR A 121 -16.43 -9.89 24.80
CA THR A 121 -17.69 -10.17 24.10
C THR A 121 -18.36 -11.44 24.61
N GLU A 122 -17.57 -12.48 24.88
CA GLU A 122 -18.06 -13.74 25.47
C GLU A 122 -18.57 -13.53 26.89
N ALA A 123 -17.85 -12.77 27.72
CA ALA A 123 -18.29 -12.40 29.06
C ALA A 123 -19.62 -11.62 29.04
N LEU A 124 -19.78 -10.67 28.11
CA LEU A 124 -21.03 -9.92 27.93
C LEU A 124 -22.19 -10.83 27.51
N ARG A 125 -21.94 -11.76 26.58
CA ARG A 125 -22.93 -12.74 26.11
C ARG A 125 -23.37 -13.67 27.24
N ALA A 126 -22.42 -14.20 28.01
CA ALA A 126 -22.72 -15.06 29.16
C ALA A 126 -23.57 -14.32 30.21
N ALA A 127 -23.21 -13.08 30.55
CA ALA A 127 -23.97 -12.27 31.51
C ALA A 127 -25.41 -11.97 31.04
N THR A 128 -25.61 -11.79 29.74
CA THR A 128 -26.93 -11.52 29.16
C THR A 128 -27.83 -12.76 29.17
N THR A 129 -27.25 -13.95 28.93
CA THR A 129 -27.96 -15.23 29.01
C THR A 129 -28.39 -15.56 30.45
N THR A 130 -27.51 -15.34 31.43
CA THR A 130 -27.83 -15.60 32.85
C THR A 130 -28.96 -14.72 33.38
N ARG A 131 -29.08 -13.47 32.91
CA ARG A 131 -30.19 -12.58 33.30
C ARG A 131 -31.54 -12.94 32.67
N ARG A 132 -31.56 -13.62 31.52
CA ARG A 132 -32.81 -14.00 30.82
C ARG A 132 -33.40 -15.33 31.29
N GLY A 133 -32.65 -16.15 32.02
CA GLY A 133 -33.13 -17.44 32.56
C GLY A 133 -33.71 -17.40 33.98
N VAL A 134 -33.87 -16.22 34.58
CA VAL A 134 -34.37 -16.02 35.96
C VAL A 134 -35.75 -15.32 35.96
N VAL A 135 -36.60 -15.61 34.96
CA VAL A 135 -38.00 -15.16 34.94
C VAL A 135 -38.91 -16.36 34.70
#